data_AF-A0A961KAE0-F1
#
_entry.id   AF-A0A961KAE0-F1
#
_cell.length_a   1.000
_cell.length_b   1.000
_cell.length_c   1.000
_cell.angle_alpha   90.00
_cell.angle_beta   90.00
_cell.angle_gamma   90.00
#
_symmetry.space_group_name_H-M   'P 1'
#
loop_
_entity.id
_entity.type
_entity.pdbx_description
1 polymer ?
#
loop_
_entity_poly.entity_id
_entity_poly.type
_entity_poly.pdbx_seq_one_letter_code
_entity_poly.pdbx_strand_id
1 'polypeptide(L)' 'MTSAARALASCQKASETRRKIIVGSVVISNALKEPEKARALAALLRRAVTREVDRKELAGLIEELDQAATKATPREDRS' A
#
# COMPACT_ATOMS: atom_id res chain seq x y z
N MET A 1 7.79 21.10 -30.15
CA MET A 1 7.59 19.72 -29.64
C MET A 1 6.27 19.18 -30.19
N THR A 2 6.33 18.13 -31.02
CA THR A 2 5.21 17.55 -31.81
C THR A 2 4.22 16.72 -30.96
N SER A 3 2.96 16.64 -31.40
CA SER A 3 1.81 16.07 -30.66
C SER A 3 1.94 14.58 -30.29
N ALA A 4 2.64 13.78 -31.10
CA ALA A 4 2.84 12.35 -30.87
C ALA A 4 3.63 12.04 -29.58
N ALA A 5 4.60 12.90 -29.22
CA ALA A 5 5.40 12.73 -28.00
C ALA A 5 4.55 12.92 -26.72
N ARG A 6 3.55 13.82 -26.75
CA ARG A 6 2.62 13.99 -25.62
C ARG A 6 1.69 12.80 -25.43
N ALA A 7 1.22 12.21 -26.53
CA ALA A 7 0.35 11.03 -26.48
C ALA A 7 1.10 9.78 -25.96
N LEU A 8 2.37 9.59 -26.35
CA LEU A 8 3.17 8.51 -25.81
C LEU A 8 3.44 8.70 -24.30
N ALA A 9 3.79 9.92 -23.89
CA ALA A 9 4.00 10.24 -22.48
C ALA A 9 2.72 10.08 -21.64
N SER A 10 1.54 10.40 -22.17
CA SER A 10 0.26 10.19 -21.46
C SER A 10 -0.09 8.71 -21.32
N CYS A 11 0.14 7.90 -22.35
CA CYS A 11 -0.04 6.44 -22.28
C CYS A 11 0.90 5.79 -21.26
N GLN A 12 2.15 6.24 -21.19
CA GLN A 12 3.12 5.76 -20.21
C GLN A 12 2.69 6.11 -18.77
N LYS A 13 2.30 7.36 -18.52
CA LYS A 13 1.78 7.80 -17.21
C LYS A 13 0.53 7.01 -16.80
N ALA A 14 -0.39 6.75 -17.73
CA ALA A 14 -1.58 5.96 -17.46
C ALA A 14 -1.25 4.51 -17.04
N SER A 15 -0.24 3.90 -17.68
CA SER A 15 0.23 2.57 -17.31
C SER A 15 0.90 2.54 -15.93
N GLU A 16 1.70 3.57 -15.61
CA GLU A 16 2.34 3.70 -14.31
C GLU A 16 1.32 3.87 -13.18
N THR A 17 0.30 4.73 -13.37
CA THR A 17 -0.79 4.90 -12.41
C THR A 17 -1.54 3.59 -12.18
N ARG A 18 -1.90 2.87 -13.26
CA ARG A 18 -2.55 1.54 -13.13
C ARG A 18 -1.70 0.56 -12.34
N ARG A 19 -0.39 0.50 -12.59
CA ARG A 19 0.53 -0.38 -11.86
C ARG A 19 0.54 -0.06 -10.37
N LYS A 20 0.62 1.22 -9.99
CA LYS A 20 0.59 1.65 -8.59
C LYS A 20 -0.71 1.26 -7.90
N ILE A 21 -1.84 1.38 -8.58
CA ILE A 21 -3.16 0.97 -8.06
C ILE A 21 -3.21 -0.54 -7.83
N ILE A 22 -2.82 -1.35 -8.83
CA ILE A 22 -2.83 -2.82 -8.73
C ILE A 22 -1.92 -3.28 -7.59
N VAL A 23 -0.68 -2.79 -7.55
CA VAL A 23 0.30 -3.17 -6.52
C VAL A 23 -0.17 -2.71 -5.13
N GLY A 24 -0.64 -1.47 -4.99
CA GLY A 24 -1.16 -0.93 -3.74
C GLY A 24 -2.33 -1.77 -3.20
N SER A 25 -3.29 -2.10 -4.07
CA SER A 25 -4.44 -2.95 -3.71
C SER A 25 -4.00 -4.33 -3.23
N VAL A 26 -3.12 -5.02 -3.98
CA VAL A 26 -2.64 -6.35 -3.60
C VAL A 26 -1.88 -6.34 -2.28
N VAL A 27 -0.99 -5.36 -2.07
CA VAL A 27 -0.19 -5.24 -0.85
C VAL A 27 -1.09 -4.97 0.37
N ILE A 28 -2.03 -4.03 0.26
CA ILE A 28 -2.97 -3.70 1.36
C ILE A 28 -3.83 -4.93 1.70
N SER A 29 -4.46 -5.55 0.71
CA SER A 29 -5.35 -6.70 0.95
C SER A 29 -4.63 -7.92 1.53
N ASN A 30 -3.34 -8.12 1.20
CA ASN A 30 -2.55 -9.20 1.80
C ASN A 30 -2.09 -8.85 3.22
N ALA A 31 -1.68 -7.59 3.45
CA ALA A 31 -1.26 -7.15 4.77
C ALA A 31 -2.38 -7.30 5.81
N LEU A 32 -3.62 -6.97 5.46
CA LEU A 32 -4.77 -7.07 6.38
C LEU A 32 -5.14 -8.52 6.78
N LYS A 33 -4.59 -9.55 6.11
CA LYS A 33 -4.86 -10.97 6.40
C LYS A 33 -3.84 -11.60 7.33
N GLU A 34 -2.64 -11.03 7.43
CA GLU A 34 -1.52 -11.62 8.14
C GLU A 34 -0.94 -10.60 9.13
N PRO A 35 -1.00 -10.88 10.46
CA PRO A 35 -0.58 -9.91 11.48
C PRO A 35 0.84 -9.34 11.27
N GLU A 36 1.79 -10.19 10.88
CA GLU A 36 3.18 -9.76 10.64
C GLU A 36 3.29 -8.81 9.42
N LYS A 37 2.53 -9.07 8.35
CA LYS A 37 2.51 -8.21 7.17
C LYS A 37 1.82 -6.88 7.46
N ALA A 38 0.76 -6.90 8.27
CA ALA A 38 0.09 -5.68 8.73
C ALA A 38 1.06 -4.77 9.51
N ARG A 39 1.79 -5.33 10.47
CA ARG A 39 2.84 -4.61 11.24
C ARG A 39 3.90 -4.02 10.33
N ALA A 40 4.43 -4.82 9.41
CA ALA A 40 5.48 -4.40 8.50
C ALA A 40 5.02 -3.24 7.59
N LEU A 41 3.81 -3.32 7.05
CA LEU A 41 3.27 -2.28 6.18
C LEU A 41 2.99 -0.99 6.96
N ALA A 42 2.39 -1.08 8.16
CA ALA A 42 2.14 0.10 8.99
C ALA A 42 3.46 0.81 9.37
N ALA A 43 4.49 0.05 9.76
CA ALA A 43 5.81 0.60 10.05
C ALA A 43 6.48 1.25 8.82
N LEU A 44 6.34 0.64 7.64
CA LEU A 44 6.82 1.22 6.39
C LEU A 44 6.13 2.54 6.08
N LEU A 45 4.79 2.59 6.12
CA LEU A 45 4.02 3.79 5.81
C LEU A 45 4.35 4.95 6.76
N ARG A 46 4.45 4.67 8.07
CA ARG A 46 4.87 5.68 9.07
C ARG A 46 6.26 6.26 8.79
N ARG A 47 7.19 5.43 8.31
CA ARG A 47 8.56 5.87 7.97
C ARG A 47 8.63 6.62 6.65
N ALA A 48 7.91 6.14 5.63
CA ALA A 48 8.05 6.62 4.26
C ALA A 48 7.17 7.84 3.96
N VAL A 49 6.04 8.00 4.64
CA VAL A 49 5.09 9.08 4.38
C VAL A 49 5.38 10.24 5.31
N THR A 50 5.99 11.29 4.76
CA THR A 50 6.51 12.43 5.54
C THR A 50 5.66 13.68 5.45
N ARG A 51 4.87 13.83 4.39
CA ARG A 51 3.97 14.99 4.21
C ARG A 51 2.75 14.83 5.10
N GLU A 52 2.40 15.90 5.81
CA GLU A 52 1.29 15.90 6.76
C GLU A 52 -0.05 15.56 6.09
N VAL A 53 -0.31 16.09 4.89
CA VAL A 53 -1.52 15.78 4.12
C VAL A 53 -1.64 14.29 3.81
N ASP A 54 -0.54 13.66 3.40
CA ASP A 54 -0.51 12.24 3.05
C ASP A 54 -0.62 11.37 4.33
N ARG A 55 -0.09 11.83 5.47
CA ARG A 55 -0.27 11.16 6.77
C ARG A 55 -1.73 11.17 7.23
N LYS A 56 -2.43 12.29 7.04
CA LYS A 56 -3.86 12.43 7.40
C LYS A 56 -4.72 11.52 6.53
N GLU A 57 -4.46 11.49 5.22
CA GLU A 57 -5.17 10.61 4.28
C GLU A 57 -5.03 9.12 4.67
N LEU A 58 -3.83 8.71 5.09
CA LEU A 58 -3.54 7.30 5.41
C LEU A 58 -3.85 6.90 6.85
N ALA A 59 -4.36 7.81 7.69
CA ALA A 59 -4.59 7.53 9.11
C ALA A 59 -5.52 6.32 9.32
N GLY A 60 -6.63 6.26 8.57
CA GLY A 60 -7.58 5.13 8.65
C GLY A 60 -6.96 3.80 8.23
N LEU A 61 -6.17 3.78 7.15
CA LEU A 61 -5.49 2.55 6.72
C LEU A 61 -4.46 2.08 7.76
N ILE A 62 -3.72 3.00 8.37
CA ILE A 62 -2.74 2.64 9.42
C ILE A 62 -3.45 2.03 10.63
N GLU A 63 -4.60 2.56 11.02
CA GLU A 63 -5.41 2.01 12.12
C GLU A 63 -5.92 0.60 11.78
N GLU A 64 -6.45 0.38 10.57
CA GLU A 64 -6.86 -0.96 10.12
C GLU A 64 -5.70 -1.97 10.16
N LEU A 65 -4.49 -1.54 9.76
CA LEU A 65 -3.30 -2.38 9.82
C LEU A 65 -2.88 -2.67 11.25
N ASP A 66 -2.97 -1.71 12.18
CA ASP A 66 -2.67 -1.96 13.60
C ASP A 66 -3.69 -2.93 14.22
N GLN A 67 -4.96 -2.81 13.87
CA GLN A 67 -5.99 -3.76 14.29
C GLN A 67 -5.71 -5.16 13.73
N ALA A 68 -5.34 -5.27 12.45
CA ALA A 68 -4.96 -6.56 11.87
C ALA A 68 -3.69 -7.14 12.51
N ALA A 69 -2.74 -6.30 12.89
CA ALA A 69 -1.50 -6.67 13.56
C ALA A 69 -1.68 -7.25 14.98
N THR A 70 -2.79 -6.93 15.63
CA THR A 70 -3.11 -7.42 16.98
C THR A 70 -3.93 -8.70 16.99
N LYS A 71 -4.50 -9.10 15.84
CA LYS A 71 -5.18 -10.39 15.70
C LYS A 71 -4.16 -11.49 16.00
N ALA A 72 -4.42 -12.29 17.04
CA ALA A 72 -3.54 -13.39 17.42
C ALA A 72 -3.34 -14.30 16.20
N THR A 73 -2.09 -14.45 15.78
CA THR A 73 -1.71 -15.46 14.79
C THR A 73 -2.07 -16.82 15.39
N PRO A 74 -3.01 -17.60 14.84
CA PRO A 74 -3.07 -19.00 15.15
C PRO A 74 -1.72 -19.55 14.69
N ARG A 75 -0.89 -19.95 15.64
CA ARG A 75 0.37 -20.61 15.36
C ARG A 75 -0.02 -21.94 14.75
N GLU A 76 -0.08 -22.00 13.44
CA GLU A 76 -0.25 -23.25 12.71
C GLU A 76 1.04 -24.03 12.92
N ASP A 77 1.03 -24.83 13.98
CA ASP A 77 2.03 -25.84 14.31
C ASP A 77 2.05 -26.82 13.13
N ARG A 78 2.90 -26.55 12.14
CA ARG A 78 3.11 -27.47 11.04
C ARG A 78 4.00 -28.60 11.54
N SER A 79 3.36 -29.76 11.62
CA SER A 79 3.89 -31.10 11.86
C SER A 79 5.07 -31.46 10.98
#